data_AF-A0AAV1ULX9-F1
#
_entry.id   AF-A0AAV1ULX9-F1
#
_cell.length_a   1.000
_cell.length_b   1.000
_cell.length_c   1.000
_cell.angle_alpha   90.00
_cell.angle_beta   90.00
_cell.angle_gamma   90.00
#
_symmetry.space_group_name_H-M   'P 1'
#
loop_
_entity.id
_entity.type
_entity.pdbx_description
1 polymer ?
#
loop_
_entity_poly.entity_id
_entity_poly.type
_entity_poly.pdbx_seq_one_letter_code
_entity_poly.pdbx_strand_id
1 'polypeptide(L)'
;MSSTHRAESDDPVVREIPVHLADELRHHLYMVQFPLRPTYRPMPEPPKAARMKPQNRMMQLDFPVDLRSEHFDQDAEDYLKQKHLRMQSSSVPTLTNYVVGVLRQGQLHLTPLTAVMQMRPSLAHIDDAVDSEEEDMETEEKVQPPPEELKEVQFQFKKKQSERAISAIQNSYAYKKQQIEAENWIELQVQDKSSAGAGNEFENLFSEREEEVVSTMTSDEYIQAMQYRATSSIHKPAAPNTTQSADEVEEQNDEIKEPVIGQLLDGVDARYSDVLRLLTTDQIMHFDTLAKLLPARSEDELLDALKHVAVHVRGRLMPTSSLVCRGETTVRARNEIIKALAKVPAGVSRTDLVENCCVDADVAKTILTEFATLEIDTRKWTFRLGHDDTFTKRFPAVAKATKLESA
;
A
#
# COMPACT_ATOMS: atom_id res chain seq x y z
N MET A 1 46.07 -6.55 17.57
CA MET A 1 45.65 -7.96 17.54
C MET A 1 44.69 -8.11 16.38
N SER A 2 45.18 -8.68 15.29
CA SER A 2 44.47 -8.85 14.02
C SER A 2 43.56 -10.06 14.14
N SER A 3 42.24 -9.85 14.11
CA SER A 3 41.25 -10.92 13.98
C SER A 3 41.25 -11.36 12.53
N THR A 4 42.08 -12.35 12.24
CA THR A 4 42.20 -12.99 10.94
C THR A 4 40.87 -13.69 10.61
N HIS A 5 40.21 -13.24 9.55
CA HIS A 5 39.16 -13.99 8.86
C HIS A 5 39.70 -15.40 8.60
N ARG A 6 39.12 -16.40 9.27
CA ARG A 6 39.37 -17.80 9.00
C ARG A 6 38.61 -18.12 7.72
N ALA A 7 39.35 -18.40 6.65
CA ALA A 7 38.80 -18.73 5.34
C ALA A 7 37.81 -19.91 5.44
N GLU A 8 36.55 -19.64 5.06
CA GLU A 8 35.51 -20.62 4.77
C GLU A 8 35.84 -21.29 3.42
N SER A 9 36.71 -22.31 3.42
CA SER A 9 37.13 -23.02 2.20
C SER A 9 36.51 -24.41 2.06
N ASP A 10 35.35 -24.69 2.67
CA ASP A 10 34.84 -26.07 2.78
C ASP A 10 33.32 -26.21 2.60
N ASP A 11 32.70 -25.39 1.75
CA ASP A 11 31.34 -25.65 1.25
C ASP A 11 31.36 -25.75 -0.29
N PRO A 12 31.58 -26.95 -0.84
CA PRO A 12 31.65 -27.13 -2.29
C PRO A 12 30.25 -26.98 -2.91
N VAL A 13 30.14 -26.15 -3.94
CA VAL A 13 28.92 -26.03 -4.74
C VAL A 13 28.57 -27.41 -5.34
N VAL A 14 27.50 -28.01 -4.84
CA VAL A 14 27.04 -29.35 -5.27
C VAL A 14 26.26 -29.27 -6.60
N ARG A 15 25.56 -28.16 -6.83
CA ARG A 15 24.72 -27.95 -8.02
C ARG A 15 24.46 -26.47 -8.25
N GLU A 16 24.63 -26.04 -9.49
CA GLU A 16 24.21 -24.73 -9.98
C GLU A 16 22.88 -24.90 -10.72
N ILE A 17 21.87 -24.11 -10.33
CA ILE A 17 20.53 -24.14 -10.92
C ILE A 17 20.31 -22.79 -11.59
N PRO A 18 20.16 -22.73 -12.92
CA PRO A 18 19.83 -21.48 -13.59
C PRO A 18 18.42 -21.03 -13.18
N VAL A 19 18.28 -19.73 -12.91
CA VAL A 19 17.03 -19.10 -12.49
C VAL A 19 16.57 -18.14 -13.57
N HIS A 20 15.38 -18.39 -14.10
CA HIS A 20 14.76 -17.57 -15.14
C HIS A 20 13.55 -16.83 -14.57
N LEU A 21 13.31 -15.60 -15.03
CA LEU A 21 12.10 -14.84 -14.72
C LEU A 21 11.16 -14.89 -15.93
N ALA A 22 10.01 -15.53 -15.78
CA ALA A 22 8.95 -15.56 -16.79
C ALA A 22 7.97 -14.42 -16.55
N ASP A 23 7.69 -13.64 -17.60
CA ASP A 23 6.89 -12.41 -17.49
C ASP A 23 5.50 -12.51 -18.13
N GLU A 24 5.24 -13.55 -18.93
CA GLU A 24 4.01 -13.66 -19.74
C GLU A 24 2.72 -13.64 -18.89
N LEU A 25 2.77 -14.29 -17.72
CA LEU A 25 1.64 -14.38 -16.79
C LEU A 25 1.70 -13.39 -15.62
N ARG A 26 2.65 -12.43 -15.60
CA ARG A 26 2.87 -11.50 -14.47
C ARG A 26 1.61 -10.78 -13.99
N HIS A 27 0.69 -10.46 -14.90
CA HIS A 27 -0.55 -9.74 -14.59
C HIS A 27 -1.78 -10.64 -14.48
N HIS A 28 -1.66 -11.93 -14.80
CA HIS A 28 -2.78 -12.86 -14.90
C HIS A 28 -2.65 -14.07 -13.95
N LEU A 29 -1.57 -14.16 -13.16
CA LEU A 29 -1.35 -15.25 -12.22
C LEU A 29 -1.82 -14.89 -10.81
N TYR A 30 -2.82 -15.62 -10.32
CA TYR A 30 -3.39 -15.43 -8.98
C TYR A 30 -3.19 -16.68 -8.13
N MET A 31 -2.89 -16.50 -6.85
CA MET A 31 -2.82 -17.61 -5.89
C MET A 31 -4.10 -17.67 -5.07
N VAL A 32 -4.90 -18.71 -5.28
CA VAL A 32 -6.18 -18.92 -4.60
C VAL A 32 -6.01 -19.96 -3.49
N GLN A 33 -6.25 -19.56 -2.24
CA GLN A 33 -6.17 -20.41 -1.05
C GLN A 33 -7.55 -20.77 -0.52
N PHE A 34 -7.69 -21.95 0.08
CA PHE A 34 -8.91 -22.42 0.74
C PHE A 34 -8.64 -22.72 2.22
N PRO A 35 -8.58 -21.70 3.12
CA PRO A 35 -8.15 -21.89 4.50
C PRO A 35 -8.99 -22.89 5.31
N LEU A 36 -10.26 -23.05 4.96
CA LEU A 36 -11.19 -23.97 5.63
C LEU A 36 -11.16 -25.40 5.05
N ARG A 37 -10.28 -25.67 4.08
CA ARG A 37 -10.13 -26.98 3.46
C ARG A 37 -8.73 -27.54 3.78
N PRO A 38 -8.63 -28.69 4.46
CA PRO A 38 -7.35 -29.31 4.69
C PRO A 38 -6.80 -29.92 3.39
N THR A 39 -5.47 -30.05 3.30
CA THR A 39 -4.77 -30.54 2.10
C THR A 39 -5.20 -31.94 1.65
N TYR A 40 -5.61 -32.81 2.58
CA TYR A 40 -6.10 -34.16 2.27
C TYR A 40 -7.55 -34.18 1.76
N ARG A 41 -8.28 -33.05 1.80
CA ARG A 41 -9.66 -32.92 1.31
C ARG A 41 -9.80 -31.69 0.40
N PRO A 42 -9.19 -31.73 -0.81
CA PRO A 42 -9.39 -30.70 -1.81
C PRO A 42 -10.84 -30.64 -2.30
N MET A 43 -11.16 -29.61 -3.09
CA MET A 43 -12.43 -29.58 -3.81
C MET A 43 -12.50 -30.75 -4.78
N PRO A 44 -13.57 -31.58 -4.74
CA PRO A 44 -13.63 -32.82 -5.51
C PRO A 44 -13.80 -32.57 -7.01
N GLU A 45 -14.54 -31.52 -7.36
CA GLU A 45 -14.85 -31.15 -8.73
C GLU A 45 -14.40 -29.70 -9.01
N PRO A 46 -14.06 -29.37 -10.27
CA PRO A 46 -13.81 -28.00 -10.66
C PRO A 46 -15.09 -27.14 -10.48
N PRO A 47 -14.94 -25.82 -10.27
CA PRO A 47 -16.10 -24.94 -10.16
C PRO A 47 -16.88 -24.95 -11.49
N LYS A 48 -18.21 -24.90 -11.39
CA LYS A 48 -19.09 -24.85 -12.56
C LYS A 48 -19.13 -23.46 -13.19
N ALA A 49 -18.97 -22.42 -12.35
CA ALA A 49 -18.90 -21.04 -12.78
C ALA A 49 -17.83 -20.29 -11.99
N ALA A 50 -17.14 -19.39 -12.68
CA ALA A 50 -16.15 -18.49 -12.09
C ALA A 50 -16.42 -17.06 -12.54
N ARG A 51 -16.26 -16.12 -11.62
CA ARG A 51 -16.50 -14.70 -11.84
C ARG A 51 -15.39 -13.89 -11.20
N MET A 52 -15.04 -12.76 -11.77
CA MET A 52 -14.02 -11.87 -11.20
C MET A 52 -14.37 -10.39 -11.37
N LYS A 53 -14.01 -9.62 -10.35
CA LYS A 53 -13.91 -8.16 -10.35
C LYS A 53 -12.42 -7.79 -10.27
N PRO A 54 -11.75 -7.50 -11.41
CA PRO A 54 -10.30 -7.35 -11.45
C PRO A 54 -9.78 -6.14 -10.66
N GLN A 55 -10.48 -5.01 -10.65
CA GLN A 55 -10.04 -3.79 -9.96
C GLN A 55 -10.07 -3.99 -8.44
N ASN A 56 -11.17 -4.56 -7.93
CA ASN A 56 -11.33 -4.89 -6.51
C ASN A 56 -10.67 -6.22 -6.10
N ARG A 57 -10.04 -6.94 -7.04
CA ARG A 57 -9.38 -8.25 -6.82
C ARG A 57 -10.27 -9.23 -6.07
N MET A 58 -11.51 -9.37 -6.54
CA MET A 58 -12.50 -10.26 -5.96
C MET A 58 -12.90 -11.33 -6.97
N MET A 59 -12.76 -12.59 -6.58
CA MET A 59 -13.14 -13.76 -7.34
C MET A 59 -14.26 -14.51 -6.62
N GLN A 60 -15.17 -15.07 -7.41
CA GLN A 60 -16.26 -15.90 -6.93
C GLN A 60 -16.31 -17.20 -7.73
N LEU A 61 -16.40 -18.32 -7.02
CA LEU A 61 -16.42 -19.65 -7.59
C LEU A 61 -17.66 -20.39 -7.07
N ASP A 62 -18.46 -20.93 -7.99
CA ASP A 62 -19.64 -21.73 -7.64
C ASP A 62 -19.32 -23.21 -7.90
N PHE A 63 -19.27 -24.01 -6.82
CA PHE A 63 -19.03 -25.44 -6.90
C PHE A 63 -20.34 -26.24 -6.87
N PRO A 64 -20.44 -27.34 -7.61
CA PRO A 64 -21.61 -28.20 -7.58
C PRO A 64 -21.80 -28.85 -6.20
N VAL A 65 -23.06 -29.04 -5.80
CA VAL A 65 -23.46 -29.79 -4.61
C VAL A 65 -24.32 -30.96 -5.06
N ASP A 66 -24.08 -32.14 -4.50
CA ASP A 66 -24.91 -33.31 -4.78
C ASP A 66 -26.21 -33.25 -3.97
N LEU A 67 -27.28 -32.79 -4.63
CA LEU A 67 -28.61 -32.65 -4.04
C LEU A 67 -29.31 -33.99 -3.77
N ARG A 68 -28.77 -35.09 -4.29
CA ARG A 68 -29.29 -36.45 -4.08
C ARG A 68 -28.58 -37.17 -2.93
N SER A 69 -27.56 -36.55 -2.36
CA SER A 69 -26.83 -37.10 -1.23
C SER A 69 -27.72 -37.19 0.01
N GLU A 70 -27.51 -38.23 0.82
CA GLU A 70 -28.08 -38.35 2.18
C GLU A 70 -27.66 -37.21 3.11
N HIS A 71 -26.62 -36.45 2.76
CA HIS A 71 -26.14 -35.30 3.51
C HIS A 71 -26.80 -33.98 3.09
N PHE A 72 -27.74 -34.00 2.16
CA PHE A 72 -28.51 -32.84 1.73
C PHE A 72 -29.94 -32.93 2.25
N ASP A 73 -30.36 -31.93 3.03
CA ASP A 73 -31.73 -31.86 3.54
C ASP A 73 -32.67 -31.34 2.43
N GLN A 74 -33.53 -32.24 1.93
CA GLN A 74 -34.50 -31.91 0.87
C GLN A 74 -35.76 -31.24 1.42
N ASP A 75 -36.02 -31.38 2.72
CA ASP A 75 -37.21 -30.86 3.38
C ASP A 75 -37.02 -29.43 3.91
N ALA A 76 -35.76 -28.94 3.96
CA ALA A 76 -35.43 -27.57 4.30
C ALA A 76 -36.12 -26.54 3.38
N GLU A 77 -36.32 -25.32 3.89
CA GLU A 77 -36.91 -24.21 3.13
C GLU A 77 -36.03 -23.87 1.91
N ASP A 78 -36.66 -23.47 0.80
CA ASP A 78 -35.96 -23.34 -0.49
C ASP A 78 -34.86 -22.25 -0.48
N TYR A 79 -35.00 -21.21 0.34
CA TYR A 79 -33.98 -20.18 0.51
C TYR A 79 -32.78 -20.64 1.36
N LEU A 80 -32.91 -21.72 2.15
CA LEU A 80 -31.82 -22.35 2.89
C LEU A 80 -31.10 -23.43 2.06
N LYS A 81 -31.73 -23.92 1.00
CA LYS A 81 -31.19 -24.97 0.13
C LYS A 81 -30.03 -24.45 -0.70
N GLN A 82 -28.82 -24.74 -0.26
CA GLN A 82 -27.59 -24.38 -0.97
C GLN A 82 -27.38 -25.25 -2.23
N LYS A 83 -27.96 -24.83 -3.37
CA LYS A 83 -27.88 -25.54 -4.66
C LYS A 83 -26.46 -25.65 -5.23
N HIS A 84 -25.60 -24.67 -4.89
CA HIS A 84 -24.19 -24.65 -5.25
C HIS A 84 -23.39 -24.07 -4.08
N LEU A 85 -22.22 -24.61 -3.80
CA LEU A 85 -21.31 -24.05 -2.79
C LEU A 85 -20.61 -22.84 -3.39
N ARG A 86 -21.12 -21.66 -3.05
CA ARG A 86 -20.53 -20.38 -3.44
C ARG A 86 -19.36 -20.03 -2.53
N MET A 87 -18.20 -19.87 -3.13
CA MET A 87 -16.99 -19.41 -2.47
C MET A 87 -16.68 -18.01 -2.98
N GLN A 88 -16.43 -17.08 -2.07
CA GLN A 88 -16.04 -15.70 -2.38
C GLN A 88 -14.67 -15.40 -1.80
N SER A 89 -13.83 -14.71 -2.58
CA SER A 89 -12.49 -14.38 -2.15
C SER A 89 -12.42 -13.10 -1.33
N SER A 90 -11.51 -13.05 -0.38
CA SER A 90 -10.93 -11.81 0.15
C SER A 90 -9.48 -11.67 -0.30
N SER A 91 -9.10 -10.51 -0.81
CA SER A 91 -7.70 -10.20 -1.16
C SER A 91 -6.81 -10.18 0.09
N VAL A 92 -5.69 -10.88 0.04
CA VAL A 92 -4.68 -10.90 1.10
C VAL A 92 -3.62 -9.84 0.77
N PRO A 93 -3.39 -8.85 1.66
CA PRO A 93 -2.33 -7.87 1.46
C PRO A 93 -0.97 -8.56 1.44
N THR A 94 -0.23 -8.39 0.35
CA THR A 94 1.11 -8.95 0.21
C THR A 94 2.15 -8.03 0.85
N LEU A 95 2.97 -8.57 1.76
CA LEU A 95 4.05 -7.80 2.41
C LEU A 95 5.24 -7.56 1.46
N THR A 96 5.42 -8.47 0.50
CA THR A 96 6.51 -8.44 -0.48
C THR A 96 5.99 -8.86 -1.85
N ASN A 97 6.86 -8.81 -2.86
CA ASN A 97 6.57 -9.45 -4.14
C ASN A 97 6.64 -10.97 -3.95
N TYR A 98 5.57 -11.68 -4.27
CA TYR A 98 5.54 -13.14 -4.29
C TYR A 98 5.66 -13.64 -5.72
N VAL A 99 6.27 -14.80 -5.88
CA VAL A 99 6.48 -15.48 -7.15
C VAL A 99 6.12 -16.96 -7.01
N VAL A 100 5.67 -17.58 -8.09
CA VAL A 100 5.57 -19.03 -8.21
C VAL A 100 6.83 -19.54 -8.89
N GLY A 101 7.48 -20.54 -8.30
CA GLY A 101 8.66 -21.18 -8.86
C GLY A 101 8.33 -22.57 -9.39
N VAL A 102 8.59 -22.82 -10.68
CA VAL A 102 8.44 -24.14 -11.30
C VAL A 102 9.82 -24.68 -11.67
N LEU A 103 10.13 -25.89 -11.19
CA LEU A 103 11.38 -26.59 -11.50
C LEU A 103 11.15 -27.57 -12.65
N ARG A 104 11.85 -27.39 -13.77
CA ARG A 104 11.76 -28.28 -14.94
C ARG A 104 13.15 -28.50 -15.52
N GLN A 105 13.51 -29.76 -15.77
CA GLN A 105 14.80 -30.13 -16.38
C GLN A 105 16.05 -29.54 -15.68
N GLY A 106 15.97 -29.28 -14.36
CA GLY A 106 17.07 -28.70 -13.59
C GLY A 106 17.18 -27.18 -13.65
N GLN A 107 16.21 -26.49 -14.28
CA GLN A 107 16.10 -25.03 -14.32
C GLN A 107 14.91 -24.56 -13.47
N LEU A 108 15.04 -23.41 -12.81
CA LEU A 108 13.99 -22.81 -11.98
C LEU A 108 13.40 -21.60 -12.72
N HIS A 109 12.11 -21.64 -13.03
CA HIS A 109 11.40 -20.53 -13.62
C HIS A 109 10.52 -19.85 -12.57
N LEU A 110 10.68 -18.54 -12.40
CA LEU A 110 9.94 -17.71 -11.46
C LEU A 110 8.93 -16.85 -12.21
N THR A 111 7.66 -16.91 -11.81
CA THR A 111 6.60 -16.07 -12.36
C THR A 111 5.97 -15.22 -11.25
N PRO A 112 5.94 -13.88 -11.36
CA PRO A 112 5.33 -13.02 -10.36
C PRO A 112 3.83 -13.26 -10.18
N LEU A 113 3.36 -13.20 -8.94
CA LEU A 113 1.94 -13.25 -8.60
C LEU A 113 1.31 -11.86 -8.65
N THR A 114 0.15 -11.74 -9.30
CA THR A 114 -0.67 -10.52 -9.31
C THR A 114 -1.28 -10.26 -7.94
N ALA A 115 -1.88 -11.29 -7.32
CA ALA A 115 -2.45 -11.21 -6.00
C ALA A 115 -2.62 -12.59 -5.35
N VAL A 116 -2.72 -12.59 -4.02
CA VAL A 116 -3.10 -13.75 -3.22
C VAL A 116 -4.53 -13.54 -2.72
N MET A 117 -5.37 -14.56 -2.89
CA MET A 117 -6.79 -14.52 -2.59
C MET A 117 -7.16 -15.68 -1.66
N GLN A 118 -7.95 -15.41 -0.63
CA GLN A 118 -8.47 -16.44 0.28
C GLN A 118 -9.96 -16.64 0.07
N MET A 119 -10.35 -17.87 -0.25
CA MET A 119 -11.74 -18.25 -0.47
C MET A 119 -12.44 -18.59 0.83
N ARG A 120 -13.63 -18.02 1.03
CA ARG A 120 -14.55 -18.35 2.13
C ARG A 120 -15.94 -18.67 1.58
N PRO A 121 -16.70 -19.59 2.21
CA PRO A 121 -18.09 -19.81 1.85
C PRO A 121 -18.89 -18.51 2.01
N SER A 122 -19.74 -18.22 1.03
CA SER A 122 -20.65 -17.09 1.05
C SER A 122 -22.08 -17.59 1.26
N LEU A 123 -22.80 -16.93 2.17
CA LEU A 123 -24.21 -17.20 2.48
C LEU A 123 -25.15 -16.16 1.84
N ALA A 124 -24.70 -15.45 0.81
CA ALA A 124 -25.46 -14.38 0.16
C ALA A 124 -26.89 -14.79 -0.29
N HIS A 125 -27.12 -16.07 -0.57
CA HIS A 125 -28.46 -16.58 -0.91
C HIS A 125 -29.49 -16.43 0.23
N ILE A 126 -29.05 -16.35 1.48
CA ILE A 126 -29.90 -16.08 2.65
C ILE A 126 -30.18 -14.59 2.74
N ASP A 127 -29.14 -13.76 2.61
CA ASP A 127 -29.27 -12.30 2.60
C ASP A 127 -30.21 -11.83 1.47
N ASP A 128 -29.99 -12.34 0.24
CA ASP A 128 -30.82 -12.06 -0.93
C ASP A 128 -32.30 -12.43 -0.71
N ALA A 129 -32.57 -13.50 0.04
CA ALA A 129 -33.93 -13.95 0.33
C ALA A 129 -34.62 -13.05 1.37
N VAL A 130 -33.90 -12.64 2.43
CA VAL A 130 -34.41 -11.71 3.44
C VAL A 130 -34.70 -10.34 2.81
N ASP A 131 -33.77 -9.82 2.01
CA ASP A 131 -33.95 -8.53 1.32
C ASP A 131 -35.17 -8.58 0.38
N SER A 132 -35.37 -9.71 -0.33
CA SER A 132 -36.54 -9.90 -1.20
C SER A 132 -37.86 -9.93 -0.41
N GLU A 133 -37.89 -10.60 0.75
CA GLU A 133 -39.07 -10.63 1.62
C GLU A 133 -39.40 -9.25 2.21
N GLU A 134 -38.39 -8.47 2.59
CA GLU A 134 -38.57 -7.07 3.04
C GLU A 134 -39.11 -6.18 1.93
N GLU A 135 -38.57 -6.30 0.71
CA GLU A 135 -39.07 -5.57 -0.46
C GLU A 135 -40.53 -5.94 -0.78
N ASP A 136 -40.89 -7.22 -0.72
CA ASP A 136 -42.25 -7.69 -0.96
C ASP A 136 -43.22 -7.15 0.12
N MET A 137 -42.83 -7.18 1.39
CA MET A 137 -43.61 -6.61 2.49
C MET A 137 -43.80 -5.08 2.36
N GLU A 138 -42.74 -4.34 2.03
CA GLU A 138 -42.84 -2.90 1.79
C GLU A 138 -43.73 -2.56 0.60
N THR A 139 -43.71 -3.40 -0.44
CA THR A 139 -44.53 -3.22 -1.63
C THR A 139 -45.99 -3.52 -1.31
N GLU A 140 -46.28 -4.52 -0.48
CA GLU A 140 -47.63 -4.81 0.03
C GLU A 140 -48.17 -3.73 0.97
N GLU A 141 -47.33 -3.14 1.83
CA GLU A 141 -47.73 -2.06 2.75
C GLU A 141 -48.01 -0.73 2.00
N LYS A 142 -47.38 -0.50 0.84
CA LYS A 142 -47.62 0.66 -0.05
C LYS A 142 -48.85 0.53 -0.95
N VAL A 143 -49.67 -0.54 -0.84
CA VAL A 143 -50.90 -0.75 -1.65
C VAL A 143 -52.09 0.14 -1.25
N GLN A 144 -51.96 1.05 -0.27
CA GLN A 144 -52.88 2.19 -0.14
C GLN A 144 -52.20 3.47 -0.63
N PRO A 145 -52.49 3.95 -1.86
CA PRO A 145 -51.99 5.25 -2.29
C PRO A 145 -52.69 6.36 -1.48
N PRO A 146 -51.97 7.19 -0.72
CA PRO A 146 -52.50 8.48 -0.28
C PRO A 146 -52.70 9.38 -1.51
N PRO A 147 -53.67 10.30 -1.52
CA PRO A 147 -53.85 11.23 -2.62
C PRO A 147 -52.57 12.05 -2.83
N GLU A 148 -52.11 12.16 -4.08
CA GLU A 148 -51.00 13.01 -4.48
C GLU A 148 -51.30 14.48 -4.17
N GLU A 149 -50.88 14.95 -2.99
CA GLU A 149 -50.57 16.35 -2.78
C GLU A 149 -49.12 16.59 -3.18
N LEU A 150 -48.96 17.35 -4.27
CA LEU A 150 -47.73 17.93 -4.78
C LEU A 150 -46.86 18.45 -3.62
N LYS A 151 -45.89 17.64 -3.17
CA LYS A 151 -44.83 18.11 -2.28
C LYS A 151 -43.85 18.93 -3.11
N GLU A 152 -43.90 20.23 -2.87
CA GLU A 152 -42.96 21.23 -3.35
C GLU A 152 -41.51 20.74 -3.18
N VAL A 153 -40.72 20.93 -4.23
CA VAL A 153 -39.28 20.67 -4.26
C VAL A 153 -38.61 21.59 -3.24
N GLN A 154 -38.44 21.10 -2.01
CA GLN A 154 -37.54 21.73 -1.05
C GLN A 154 -36.12 21.52 -1.55
N PHE A 155 -35.55 22.57 -2.14
CA PHE A 155 -34.13 22.66 -2.40
C PHE A 155 -33.39 22.65 -1.06
N GLN A 156 -33.04 21.46 -0.57
CA GLN A 156 -32.05 21.32 0.48
C GLN A 156 -30.70 21.72 -0.10
N PHE A 157 -30.26 22.93 0.25
CA PHE A 157 -28.89 23.36 0.05
C PHE A 157 -27.97 22.33 0.71
N LYS A 158 -27.30 21.49 -0.11
CA LYS A 158 -26.19 20.66 0.35
C LYS A 158 -25.14 21.61 0.92
N LYS A 159 -25.08 21.74 2.25
CA LYS A 159 -23.98 22.39 2.96
C LYS A 159 -22.69 21.84 2.35
N LYS A 160 -21.82 22.73 1.88
CA LYS A 160 -20.47 22.38 1.42
C LYS A 160 -19.79 21.67 2.59
N GLN A 161 -19.77 20.35 2.55
CA GLN A 161 -19.25 19.54 3.65
C GLN A 161 -17.77 19.83 3.80
N SER A 162 -17.28 19.87 5.04
CA SER A 162 -15.87 20.09 5.31
C SER A 162 -15.03 18.97 4.72
N GLU A 163 -13.80 19.27 4.32
CA GLU A 163 -12.84 18.30 3.75
C GLU A 163 -12.59 17.10 4.68
N ARG A 164 -12.68 17.31 6.00
CA ARG A 164 -12.63 16.27 7.03
C ARG A 164 -13.85 15.34 7.02
N ALA A 165 -15.03 15.85 6.70
CA ALA A 165 -16.25 15.03 6.58
C ALA A 165 -16.23 14.21 5.28
N ILE A 166 -15.73 14.79 4.18
CA ILE A 166 -15.60 14.10 2.89
C ILE A 166 -14.60 12.95 3.00
N SER A 167 -13.44 13.16 3.64
CA SER A 167 -12.45 12.11 3.89
C SER A 167 -12.97 11.01 4.84
N ALA A 168 -13.75 11.36 5.86
CA ALA A 168 -14.41 10.38 6.74
C ALA A 168 -15.44 9.53 5.98
N ILE A 169 -16.22 10.15 5.08
CA ILE A 169 -17.19 9.44 4.22
C ILE A 169 -16.46 8.53 3.23
N GLN A 170 -15.35 8.98 2.63
CA GLN A 170 -14.55 8.15 1.73
C GLN A 170 -13.91 6.95 2.44
N ASN A 171 -13.56 7.10 3.71
CA ASN A 171 -13.03 6.00 4.52
C ASN A 171 -14.11 5.09 5.11
N SER A 172 -15.39 5.47 5.02
CA SER A 172 -16.50 4.69 5.53
C SER A 172 -16.67 3.36 4.79
N TYR A 173 -17.13 2.34 5.53
CA TYR A 173 -17.42 1.02 4.99
C TYR A 173 -18.46 1.08 3.86
N ALA A 174 -19.50 1.91 4.02
CA ALA A 174 -20.57 2.07 3.05
C ALA A 174 -20.05 2.56 1.68
N TYR A 175 -19.16 3.55 1.67
CA TYR A 175 -18.58 4.07 0.44
C TYR A 175 -17.68 3.05 -0.28
N LYS A 176 -16.90 2.27 0.48
CA LYS A 176 -16.08 1.19 -0.07
C LYS A 176 -16.94 0.05 -0.62
N LYS A 177 -17.99 -0.34 0.09
CA LYS A 177 -18.96 -1.35 -0.36
C LYS A 177 -19.61 -0.93 -1.68
N GLN A 178 -20.07 0.32 -1.77
CA GLN A 178 -20.68 0.85 -2.99
C GLN A 178 -19.72 0.86 -4.21
N GLN A 179 -18.44 1.19 -4.00
CA GLN A 179 -17.44 1.11 -5.08
C GLN A 179 -17.19 -0.34 -5.53
N ILE A 180 -17.13 -1.28 -4.58
CA ILE A 180 -16.97 -2.71 -4.89
C ILE A 180 -18.18 -3.22 -5.66
N GLU A 181 -19.39 -2.81 -5.29
CA GLU A 181 -20.64 -3.17 -5.95
C GLU A 181 -20.77 -2.56 -7.34
N ALA A 182 -20.31 -1.32 -7.53
CA ALA A 182 -20.31 -0.62 -8.81
C ALA A 182 -19.44 -1.29 -9.89
N GLU A 183 -18.41 -2.05 -9.51
CA GLU A 183 -17.65 -2.85 -10.48
C GLU A 183 -18.47 -4.07 -10.92
N ASN A 184 -18.68 -4.23 -12.23
CA ASN A 184 -19.41 -5.36 -12.79
C ASN A 184 -18.60 -6.65 -12.72
N TRP A 185 -19.30 -7.78 -12.53
CA TRP A 185 -18.69 -9.10 -12.60
C TRP A 185 -18.33 -9.47 -14.05
N ILE A 186 -17.12 -9.98 -14.24
CA ILE A 186 -16.68 -10.60 -15.49
C ILE A 186 -16.77 -12.11 -15.34
N GLU A 187 -17.54 -12.76 -16.21
CA GLU A 187 -17.62 -14.22 -16.25
C GLU A 187 -16.35 -14.82 -16.85
N LEU A 188 -15.84 -15.87 -16.21
CA LEU A 188 -14.64 -16.59 -16.61
C LEU A 188 -15.01 -18.00 -17.06
N GLN A 189 -14.35 -18.47 -18.12
CA GLN A 189 -14.46 -19.85 -18.56
C GLN A 189 -13.57 -20.75 -17.70
N VAL A 190 -14.18 -21.72 -17.03
CA VAL A 190 -13.43 -22.69 -16.22
C VAL A 190 -12.91 -23.81 -17.13
N GLN A 191 -11.60 -23.98 -17.15
CA GLN A 191 -10.94 -25.08 -17.83
C GLN A 191 -10.36 -26.04 -16.79
N ASP A 192 -10.57 -27.35 -16.98
CA ASP A 192 -9.98 -28.35 -16.10
C ASP A 192 -8.47 -28.47 -16.33
N LYS A 193 -7.74 -28.92 -15.30
CA LYS A 193 -6.28 -29.10 -15.32
C LYS A 193 -5.78 -30.05 -16.41
N SER A 194 -6.63 -30.98 -16.88
CA SER A 194 -6.29 -31.90 -17.96
C SER A 194 -6.66 -31.39 -19.35
N SER A 195 -7.22 -30.19 -19.46
CA SER A 195 -7.57 -29.59 -20.75
C SER A 195 -6.32 -29.12 -21.50
N ALA A 196 -6.40 -29.11 -22.84
CA ALA A 196 -5.31 -28.61 -23.68
C ALA A 196 -5.02 -27.12 -23.44
N GLY A 197 -6.06 -26.31 -23.15
CA GLY A 197 -5.89 -24.89 -22.86
C GLY A 197 -5.13 -24.66 -21.54
N ALA A 198 -5.40 -25.43 -20.49
CA ALA A 198 -4.62 -25.39 -19.26
C ALA A 198 -3.15 -25.79 -19.48
N GLY A 199 -2.90 -26.77 -20.36
CA GLY A 199 -1.54 -27.15 -20.76
C GLY A 199 -0.78 -26.03 -21.47
N ASN A 200 -1.44 -25.34 -22.40
CA ASN A 200 -0.84 -24.20 -23.11
C ASN A 200 -0.54 -23.04 -22.16
N GLU A 201 -1.48 -22.68 -21.28
CA GLU A 201 -1.24 -21.64 -20.27
C GLU A 201 -0.15 -22.02 -19.27
N PHE A 202 0.00 -23.31 -18.96
CA PHE A 202 1.09 -23.80 -18.13
C PHE A 202 2.46 -23.61 -18.78
N GLU A 203 2.55 -23.69 -20.12
CA GLU A 203 3.81 -23.44 -20.83
C GLU A 203 4.25 -21.97 -20.73
N ASN A 204 3.32 -21.02 -20.58
CA ASN A 204 3.60 -19.59 -20.37
C ASN A 204 4.24 -19.28 -18.99
N LEU A 205 4.34 -20.27 -18.09
CA LEU A 205 5.11 -20.15 -16.84
C LEU A 205 6.62 -20.29 -17.06
N PHE A 206 7.04 -20.80 -18.22
CA PHE A 206 8.44 -20.93 -18.58
C PHE A 206 8.88 -19.72 -19.40
N SER A 207 10.15 -19.33 -19.25
CA SER A 207 10.73 -18.27 -20.08
C SER A 207 11.44 -18.94 -21.25
N GLU A 208 11.08 -18.57 -22.47
CA GLU A 208 11.84 -18.95 -23.66
C GLU A 208 13.05 -18.03 -23.89
N ARG A 209 13.09 -16.87 -23.21
CA ARG A 209 14.15 -15.87 -23.38
C ARG A 209 15.23 -16.01 -22.31
N GLU A 210 16.46 -16.08 -22.78
CA GLU A 210 17.69 -16.02 -21.99
C GLU A 210 18.26 -14.59 -22.04
N GLU A 211 17.57 -13.63 -21.43
CA GLU A 211 18.11 -12.29 -21.21
C GLU A 211 18.69 -12.22 -19.79
N GLU A 212 19.96 -11.84 -19.67
CA GLU A 212 20.60 -11.67 -18.37
C GLU A 212 20.01 -10.45 -17.65
N VAL A 213 19.44 -10.69 -16.47
CA VAL A 213 18.99 -9.62 -15.57
C VAL A 213 20.20 -9.09 -14.81
N VAL A 214 20.82 -8.03 -15.34
CA VAL A 214 21.96 -7.38 -14.67
C VAL A 214 21.45 -6.38 -13.65
N SER A 215 21.76 -6.60 -12.37
CA SER A 215 21.55 -5.58 -11.33
C SER A 215 22.61 -4.49 -11.48
N THR A 216 22.18 -3.25 -11.72
CA THR A 216 23.09 -2.09 -11.84
C THR A 216 23.55 -1.52 -10.50
N MET A 217 23.04 -2.06 -9.38
CA MET A 217 23.33 -1.58 -8.02
C MET A 217 24.51 -2.33 -7.39
N THR A 218 25.30 -1.62 -6.61
CA THR A 218 26.33 -2.19 -5.74
C THR A 218 25.72 -2.84 -4.49
N SER A 219 26.48 -3.69 -3.79
CA SER A 219 26.01 -4.39 -2.58
C SER A 219 25.54 -3.41 -1.50
N ASP A 220 26.29 -2.32 -1.27
CA ASP A 220 25.96 -1.32 -0.25
C ASP A 220 24.67 -0.56 -0.61
N GLU A 221 24.52 -0.20 -1.88
CA GLU A 221 23.30 0.45 -2.41
C GLU A 221 22.07 -0.48 -2.28
N TYR A 222 22.23 -1.78 -2.52
CA TYR A 222 21.14 -2.75 -2.38
C TYR A 222 20.67 -2.87 -0.92
N ILE A 223 21.61 -2.92 0.03
CA ILE A 223 21.28 -2.98 1.46
C ILE A 223 20.54 -1.71 1.89
N GLN A 224 20.98 -0.54 1.42
CA GLN A 224 20.29 0.73 1.69
C GLN A 224 18.89 0.73 1.06
N ALA A 225 18.73 0.24 -0.17
CA ALA A 225 17.43 0.12 -0.84
C ALA A 225 16.45 -0.80 -0.07
N MET A 226 16.94 -1.90 0.50
CA MET A 226 16.13 -2.82 1.29
C MET A 226 15.60 -2.21 2.59
N GLN A 227 16.36 -1.29 3.22
CA GLN A 227 15.90 -0.56 4.42
C GLN A 227 14.65 0.29 4.12
N TYR A 228 14.57 0.90 2.92
CA TYR A 228 13.40 1.67 2.49
C TYR A 228 12.15 0.80 2.25
N ARG A 229 12.33 -0.50 1.98
CA ARG A 229 11.21 -1.44 1.76
C ARG A 229 10.63 -1.98 3.07
N ALA A 230 11.45 -2.17 4.10
CA ALA A 230 11.02 -2.69 5.40
C ALA A 230 10.06 -1.73 6.13
N THR A 231 10.26 -0.42 6.01
CA THR A 231 9.38 0.60 6.60
C THR A 231 8.01 0.69 5.89
N SER A 232 7.90 0.19 4.65
CA SER A 232 6.64 0.12 3.91
C SER A 232 5.65 -0.92 4.48
N SER A 233 6.15 -1.97 5.15
CA SER A 233 5.33 -3.08 5.68
C SER A 233 4.73 -2.80 7.07
N ILE A 234 5.25 -1.80 7.80
CA ILE A 234 4.84 -1.52 9.19
C ILE A 234 3.56 -0.64 9.24
N HIS A 235 3.19 0.02 8.13
CA HIS A 235 2.04 0.93 8.08
C HIS A 235 0.78 0.34 7.46
N LYS A 236 0.43 -0.89 7.86
CA LYS A 236 -0.99 -1.23 8.00
C LYS A 236 -1.24 -1.39 9.49
N PRO A 237 -1.73 -0.37 10.23
CA PRO A 237 -2.21 -0.61 11.57
C PRO A 237 -3.30 -1.67 11.44
N ALA A 238 -3.00 -2.88 11.91
CA ALA A 238 -4.05 -3.79 12.32
C ALA A 238 -4.93 -3.00 13.28
N ALA A 239 -6.24 -2.97 12.98
CA ALA A 239 -7.21 -2.45 13.93
C ALA A 239 -6.91 -3.09 15.29
N PRO A 240 -6.83 -2.31 16.38
CA PRO A 240 -6.60 -2.90 17.69
C PRO A 240 -7.76 -3.85 17.98
N ASN A 241 -7.43 -5.14 18.09
CA ASN A 241 -8.29 -6.12 18.73
C ASN A 241 -8.43 -5.69 20.20
N THR A 242 -9.59 -5.18 20.58
CA THR A 242 -10.02 -5.20 21.98
C THR A 242 -11.41 -5.79 22.04
N THR A 243 -11.46 -7.03 22.48
CA THR A 243 -12.64 -7.64 23.11
C THR A 243 -13.01 -6.88 24.38
N GLN A 244 -14.31 -6.62 24.50
CA GLN A 244 -15.15 -6.46 25.70
C GLN A 244 -15.44 -5.07 26.28
N SER A 245 -16.76 -4.95 26.49
CA SER A 245 -17.57 -4.17 27.45
C SER A 245 -17.87 -2.70 27.20
N ALA A 246 -19.18 -2.45 27.17
CA ALA A 246 -19.86 -1.17 27.35
C ALA A 246 -19.44 -0.49 28.65
N ASP A 247 -19.20 0.82 28.60
CA ASP A 247 -20.06 1.81 29.25
C ASP A 247 -19.58 3.23 28.91
N GLU A 248 -20.54 4.14 28.96
CA GLU A 248 -20.48 5.56 28.62
C GLU A 248 -19.48 6.34 29.50
N VAL A 249 -18.56 7.08 28.88
CA VAL A 249 -18.07 8.35 29.45
C VAL A 249 -17.62 9.29 28.33
N GLU A 250 -18.34 10.40 28.17
CA GLU A 250 -17.85 11.60 27.48
C GLU A 250 -16.79 12.26 28.37
N GLU A 251 -15.53 12.32 27.92
CA GLU A 251 -14.56 13.28 28.47
C GLU A 251 -13.72 13.91 27.34
N GLN A 252 -13.76 15.25 27.32
CA GLN A 252 -12.83 16.11 26.62
C GLN A 252 -11.42 15.89 27.17
N ASN A 253 -10.47 15.52 26.31
CA ASN A 253 -9.04 15.63 26.62
C ASN A 253 -8.33 16.45 25.54
N ASP A 254 -7.88 17.63 25.96
CA ASP A 254 -6.73 18.33 25.42
C ASP A 254 -5.49 17.44 25.60
N GLU A 255 -4.85 17.00 24.51
CA GLU A 255 -3.50 16.43 24.59
C GLU A 255 -2.59 17.05 23.53
N ILE A 256 -1.67 17.87 24.04
CA ILE A 256 -0.43 18.27 23.41
C ILE A 256 0.53 17.06 23.49
N LYS A 257 1.30 16.86 22.39
CA LYS A 257 2.55 16.06 22.23
C LYS A 257 2.39 14.68 21.57
N GLU A 258 2.83 14.59 20.30
CA GLU A 258 4.06 13.88 19.89
C GLU A 258 4.29 14.10 18.38
N PRO A 259 5.53 14.41 17.93
CA PRO A 259 5.84 14.43 16.50
C PRO A 259 5.87 13.00 15.97
N VAL A 260 4.80 12.62 15.27
CA VAL A 260 4.69 11.33 14.58
C VAL A 260 5.73 11.27 13.45
N ILE A 261 6.66 10.34 13.57
CA ILE A 261 7.61 9.98 12.52
C ILE A 261 6.82 9.37 11.35
N GLY A 262 6.86 10.02 10.19
CA GLY A 262 6.73 9.35 8.89
C GLY A 262 5.34 8.94 8.39
N GLN A 263 4.25 9.60 8.76
CA GLN A 263 2.99 9.48 8.01
C GLN A 263 2.96 10.47 6.85
N LEU A 264 2.75 9.97 5.61
CA LEU A 264 2.29 10.81 4.50
C LEU A 264 0.96 11.46 4.92
N LEU A 265 0.91 12.79 4.99
CA LEU A 265 -0.33 13.51 5.23
C LEU A 265 -1.15 13.54 3.93
N ASP A 266 -2.42 13.17 4.03
CA ASP A 266 -3.39 13.16 2.91
C ASP A 266 -3.40 14.52 2.19
N GLY A 267 -3.30 14.49 0.85
CA GLY A 267 -3.34 15.70 0.02
C GLY A 267 -2.40 15.69 -1.21
N VAL A 268 -1.54 14.69 -1.33
CA VAL A 268 -0.58 14.60 -2.46
C VAL A 268 -1.16 13.72 -3.56
N ASP A 269 -1.08 14.22 -4.79
CA ASP A 269 -1.48 13.48 -5.99
C ASP A 269 -0.76 12.12 -6.04
N ALA A 270 -1.53 11.06 -6.32
CA ALA A 270 -1.02 9.68 -6.42
C ALA A 270 0.18 9.59 -7.37
N ARG A 271 0.26 10.48 -8.37
CA ARG A 271 1.36 10.59 -9.32
C ARG A 271 2.72 10.93 -8.70
N TYR A 272 2.77 11.51 -7.50
CA TYR A 272 4.02 11.90 -6.82
C TYR A 272 4.29 11.12 -5.52
N SER A 273 3.41 10.16 -5.20
CA SER A 273 3.41 9.45 -3.92
C SER A 273 4.68 8.62 -3.68
N ASP A 274 5.25 8.05 -4.74
CA ASP A 274 6.48 7.27 -4.72
C ASP A 274 7.72 8.12 -4.43
N VAL A 275 7.83 9.28 -5.07
CA VAL A 275 8.91 10.27 -4.85
C VAL A 275 8.84 10.83 -3.43
N LEU A 276 7.65 11.24 -2.99
CA LEU A 276 7.46 11.73 -1.63
C LEU A 276 7.82 10.65 -0.61
N ARG A 277 7.38 9.41 -0.81
CA ARG A 277 7.68 8.29 0.10
C ARG A 277 9.19 8.05 0.26
N LEU A 278 9.97 8.13 -0.82
CA LEU A 278 11.43 8.01 -0.71
C LEU A 278 12.03 9.16 0.11
N LEU A 279 11.57 10.40 -0.15
CA LEU A 279 12.03 11.57 0.59
C LEU A 279 11.58 11.55 2.06
N THR A 280 10.39 11.04 2.39
CA THR A 280 9.94 10.91 3.79
C THR A 280 10.68 9.81 4.55
N THR A 281 11.20 8.80 3.84
CA THR A 281 11.92 7.73 4.51
C THR A 281 13.33 8.16 4.89
N ASP A 282 14.06 8.76 3.94
CA ASP A 282 15.44 9.19 4.18
C ASP A 282 15.53 10.64 4.69
N GLN A 283 14.47 11.44 4.58
CA GLN A 283 14.37 12.84 5.06
C GLN A 283 15.36 13.83 4.42
N ILE A 284 16.42 13.37 3.75
CA ILE A 284 17.45 14.15 3.05
C ILE A 284 18.20 13.27 2.02
N MET A 285 18.21 13.69 0.75
CA MET A 285 18.76 12.90 -0.37
C MET A 285 19.35 13.80 -1.47
N HIS A 286 20.25 13.28 -2.31
CA HIS A 286 20.69 13.93 -3.56
C HIS A 286 19.83 13.48 -4.76
N PHE A 287 19.75 14.32 -5.79
CA PHE A 287 18.94 14.02 -6.99
C PHE A 287 19.40 12.75 -7.71
N ASP A 288 20.71 12.56 -7.87
CA ASP A 288 21.25 11.37 -8.56
C ASP A 288 20.93 10.07 -7.80
N THR A 289 20.83 10.13 -6.46
CA THR A 289 20.40 8.98 -5.66
C THR A 289 18.91 8.70 -5.88
N LEU A 290 18.08 9.75 -5.89
CA LEU A 290 16.65 9.62 -6.16
C LEU A 290 16.37 9.03 -7.55
N ALA A 291 17.09 9.50 -8.57
CA ALA A 291 16.97 9.00 -9.95
C ALA A 291 17.37 7.53 -10.07
N LYS A 292 18.43 7.10 -9.37
CA LYS A 292 18.85 5.69 -9.32
C LYS A 292 17.83 4.79 -8.60
N LEU A 293 17.16 5.29 -7.56
CA LEU A 293 16.16 4.55 -6.80
C LEU A 293 14.81 4.41 -7.54
N LEU A 294 14.55 5.27 -8.53
CA LEU A 294 13.35 5.24 -9.37
C LEU A 294 13.70 5.17 -10.86
N PRO A 295 14.31 4.06 -11.33
CA PRO A 295 14.77 3.94 -12.73
C PRO A 295 13.61 3.88 -13.74
N ALA A 296 12.39 3.60 -13.28
CA ALA A 296 11.20 3.56 -14.12
C ALA A 296 10.69 4.95 -14.52
N ARG A 297 11.13 6.01 -13.84
CA ARG A 297 10.73 7.39 -14.15
C ARG A 297 11.78 8.11 -14.96
N SER A 298 11.33 8.95 -15.88
CA SER A 298 12.23 9.86 -16.59
C SER A 298 12.71 10.98 -15.67
N GLU A 299 13.83 11.63 -16.04
CA GLU A 299 14.37 12.76 -15.29
C GLU A 299 13.34 13.90 -15.17
N ASP A 300 12.59 14.17 -16.25
CA ASP A 300 11.54 15.19 -16.30
C ASP A 300 10.37 14.90 -15.34
N GLU A 301 9.95 13.63 -15.23
CA GLU A 301 8.89 13.22 -14.30
C GLU A 301 9.32 13.36 -12.84
N LEU A 302 10.58 13.04 -12.53
CA LEU A 302 11.14 13.23 -11.18
C LEU A 302 11.22 14.72 -10.83
N LEU A 303 11.68 15.55 -11.77
CA LEU A 303 11.76 16.99 -11.59
C LEU A 303 10.38 17.62 -11.40
N ASP A 304 9.36 17.13 -12.08
CA ASP A 304 7.99 17.62 -11.90
C ASP A 304 7.41 17.22 -10.54
N ALA A 305 7.64 15.98 -10.10
CA ALA A 305 7.24 15.53 -8.77
C ALA A 305 7.90 16.38 -7.66
N LEU A 306 9.20 16.65 -7.78
CA LEU A 306 9.95 17.43 -6.78
C LEU A 306 9.36 18.83 -6.54
N LYS A 307 8.81 19.50 -7.57
CA LYS A 307 8.15 20.81 -7.41
C LYS A 307 6.97 20.79 -6.44
N HIS A 308 6.33 19.63 -6.28
CA HIS A 308 5.12 19.47 -5.50
C HIS A 308 5.40 18.88 -4.11
N VAL A 309 6.42 18.03 -4.00
CA VAL A 309 6.63 17.20 -2.79
C VAL A 309 7.92 17.48 -2.03
N ALA A 310 8.82 18.29 -2.60
CA ALA A 310 10.15 18.48 -2.05
C ALA A 310 10.54 19.95 -1.89
N VAL A 311 11.42 20.17 -0.92
CA VAL A 311 12.14 21.40 -0.67
C VAL A 311 13.63 21.12 -0.76
N HIS A 312 14.38 22.07 -1.30
CA HIS A 312 15.80 21.93 -1.54
C HIS A 312 16.64 22.96 -0.77
N VAL A 313 17.79 22.51 -0.23
CA VAL A 313 18.82 23.35 0.41
C VAL A 313 20.22 22.91 0.01
N ARG A 314 20.93 23.71 -0.79
CA ARG A 314 22.34 23.47 -1.22
C ARG A 314 22.60 22.04 -1.73
N GLY A 315 21.80 21.59 -2.67
CA GLY A 315 21.83 20.26 -3.30
C GLY A 315 20.99 19.19 -2.61
N ARG A 316 20.55 19.44 -1.38
CA ARG A 316 19.87 18.44 -0.55
C ARG A 316 18.37 18.54 -0.73
N LEU A 317 17.76 17.48 -1.23
CA LEU A 317 16.32 17.32 -1.35
C LEU A 317 15.75 16.79 -0.05
N MET A 318 14.73 17.44 0.48
CA MET A 318 14.01 17.08 1.70
C MET A 318 12.51 17.12 1.40
N PRO A 319 11.67 16.32 2.08
CA PRO A 319 10.23 16.41 1.88
C PRO A 319 9.69 17.75 2.37
N THR A 320 8.67 18.27 1.71
CA THR A 320 7.99 19.51 2.13
C THR A 320 7.41 19.34 3.53
N SER A 321 7.75 20.25 4.47
CA SER A 321 7.40 20.12 5.89
C SER A 321 5.89 19.96 6.16
N SER A 322 5.02 20.57 5.35
CA SER A 322 3.56 20.42 5.46
C SER A 322 3.03 19.03 5.09
N LEU A 323 3.84 18.21 4.41
CA LEU A 323 3.50 16.85 3.99
C LEU A 323 3.97 15.79 4.99
N VAL A 324 4.87 16.16 5.91
CA VAL A 324 5.48 15.25 6.89
C VAL A 324 5.19 15.60 8.34
N CYS A 325 4.84 16.85 8.64
CA CYS A 325 4.57 17.30 10.01
C CYS A 325 3.12 17.76 10.16
N ARG A 326 2.45 17.33 11.24
CA ARG A 326 1.13 17.83 11.63
C ARG A 326 1.27 19.07 12.53
N GLY A 327 0.43 20.06 12.28
CA GLY A 327 0.38 21.31 13.05
C GLY A 327 1.31 22.40 12.51
N GLU A 328 0.78 23.62 12.40
CA GLU A 328 1.50 24.77 11.82
C GLU A 328 2.79 25.11 12.59
N THR A 329 2.78 24.91 13.91
CA THR A 329 3.93 25.16 14.79
C THR A 329 5.10 24.23 14.47
N THR A 330 4.85 22.93 14.31
CA THR A 330 5.87 21.93 13.96
C THR A 330 6.41 22.13 12.55
N VAL A 331 5.54 22.45 11.59
CA VAL A 331 5.92 22.77 10.20
C VAL A 331 6.86 23.99 10.18
N ARG A 332 6.51 25.04 10.93
CA ARG A 332 7.35 26.23 11.07
C ARG A 332 8.68 25.93 11.73
N ALA A 333 8.66 25.19 12.85
CA ALA A 333 9.86 24.77 13.57
C ALA A 333 10.84 24.02 12.66
N ARG A 334 10.34 23.04 11.90
CA ARG A 334 11.13 22.26 10.94
C ARG A 334 11.77 23.14 9.87
N ASN A 335 11.01 24.05 9.28
CA ASN A 335 11.51 24.98 8.27
C ASN A 335 12.61 25.89 8.82
N GLU A 336 12.48 26.40 10.05
CA GLU A 336 13.49 27.25 10.68
C GLU A 336 14.77 26.47 11.02
N ILE A 337 14.65 25.23 11.51
CA ILE A 337 15.82 24.35 11.77
C ILE A 337 16.58 24.09 10.46
N ILE A 338 15.87 23.75 9.38
CA ILE A 338 16.47 23.53 8.05
C ILE A 338 17.22 24.79 7.58
N LYS A 339 16.61 25.98 7.74
CA LYS A 339 17.24 27.27 7.39
C LYS A 339 18.48 27.57 8.25
N ALA A 340 18.42 27.32 9.55
CA ALA A 340 19.52 27.56 10.46
C ALA A 340 20.74 26.71 10.09
N LEU A 341 20.55 25.42 9.83
CA LEU A 341 21.60 24.51 9.35
C LEU A 341 22.13 24.91 7.97
N ALA A 342 21.29 25.48 7.11
CA ALA A 342 21.71 25.98 5.80
C ALA A 342 22.63 27.21 5.89
N LYS A 343 22.41 28.07 6.89
CA LYS A 343 23.15 29.32 7.11
C LYS A 343 24.52 29.06 7.73
N VAL A 344 24.64 28.06 8.61
CA VAL A 344 25.86 27.80 9.39
C VAL A 344 26.44 26.42 9.04
N PRO A 345 27.41 26.35 8.10
CA PRO A 345 28.03 25.08 7.71
C PRO A 345 28.79 24.40 8.85
N ALA A 346 29.28 25.18 9.82
CA ALA A 346 29.96 24.69 11.02
C ALA A 346 29.02 24.05 12.06
N GLY A 347 27.73 23.95 11.73
CA GLY A 347 26.70 23.37 12.58
C GLY A 347 26.06 24.35 13.56
N VAL A 348 24.88 23.97 14.05
CA VAL A 348 24.06 24.79 14.95
C VAL A 348 23.90 24.07 16.29
N SER A 349 23.94 24.81 17.40
CA SER A 349 23.69 24.23 18.72
C SER A 349 22.19 24.13 19.00
N ARG A 350 21.78 23.14 19.80
CA ARG A 350 20.35 22.98 20.16
C ARG A 350 19.84 24.18 20.97
N THR A 351 20.66 24.76 21.84
CA THR A 351 20.29 25.95 22.63
C THR A 351 19.99 27.14 21.74
N ASP A 352 20.81 27.37 20.71
CA ASP A 352 20.58 28.47 19.77
C ASP A 352 19.27 28.29 18.98
N LEU A 353 18.88 27.06 18.67
CA LEU A 353 17.61 26.78 17.97
C LEU A 353 16.40 27.01 18.88
N VAL A 354 16.48 26.62 20.15
CA VAL A 354 15.40 26.84 21.12
C VAL A 354 15.19 28.34 21.35
N GLU A 355 16.27 29.09 21.52
CA GLU A 355 16.24 30.54 21.77
C GLU A 355 15.80 31.35 20.54
N ASN A 356 16.33 31.03 19.35
CA ASN A 356 16.10 31.84 18.14
C ASN A 356 14.86 31.42 17.35
N CYS A 357 14.44 30.16 17.42
CA CYS A 357 13.33 29.63 16.62
C CYS A 357 12.05 29.39 17.43
N CYS A 358 12.05 29.69 18.75
CA CYS A 358 10.94 29.44 19.68
C CYS A 358 10.40 27.99 19.60
N VAL A 359 11.30 27.01 19.49
CA VAL A 359 10.96 25.58 19.39
C VAL A 359 11.26 24.91 20.72
N ASP A 360 10.35 24.04 21.18
CA ASP A 360 10.60 23.19 22.34
C ASP A 360 11.84 22.31 22.15
N ALA A 361 12.62 22.11 23.22
CA ALA A 361 13.93 21.44 23.14
C ALA A 361 13.83 19.97 22.73
N ASP A 362 12.72 19.28 23.06
CA ASP A 362 12.49 17.90 22.68
C ASP A 362 12.02 17.82 21.22
N VAL A 363 11.12 18.72 20.81
CA VAL A 363 10.67 18.83 19.41
C VAL A 363 11.85 19.14 18.48
N ALA A 364 12.72 20.08 18.85
CA ALA A 364 13.91 20.42 18.07
C ALA A 364 14.86 19.22 17.92
N LYS A 365 15.06 18.44 19.00
CA LYS A 365 15.90 17.24 18.97
C LYS A 365 15.33 16.19 18.03
N THR A 366 14.02 15.92 18.10
CA THR A 366 13.36 14.93 17.25
C THR A 366 13.48 15.31 15.77
N ILE A 367 13.20 16.57 15.42
CA ILE A 367 13.34 17.05 14.05
C ILE A 367 14.80 16.95 13.56
N LEU A 368 15.77 17.31 14.40
CA LEU A 368 17.20 17.25 14.04
C LEU A 368 17.66 15.82 13.75
N THR A 369 17.19 14.83 14.52
CA THR A 369 17.59 13.43 14.30
C THR A 369 17.15 12.85 12.96
N GLU A 370 16.19 13.48 12.27
CA GLU A 370 15.71 13.02 10.97
C GLU A 370 16.73 13.24 9.85
N PHE A 371 17.39 14.40 9.81
CA PHE A 371 18.25 14.81 8.68
C PHE A 371 19.62 15.39 9.10
N ALA A 372 19.91 15.45 10.39
CA ALA A 372 21.17 15.96 10.94
C ALA A 372 21.83 14.97 11.90
N THR A 373 23.15 15.10 12.04
CA THR A 373 23.99 14.33 12.96
C THR A 373 24.63 15.26 13.99
N LEU A 374 24.73 14.77 15.23
CA LEU A 374 25.36 15.49 16.33
C LEU A 374 26.86 15.17 16.38
N GLU A 375 27.69 16.20 16.32
CA GLU A 375 29.11 16.09 16.62
C GLU A 375 29.32 16.17 18.14
N ILE A 376 29.90 15.11 18.72
CA ILE A 376 29.98 14.92 20.18
C ILE A 376 30.87 15.99 20.84
N ASP A 377 31.98 16.36 20.18
CA ASP A 377 32.99 17.26 20.75
C ASP A 377 32.52 18.72 20.77
N THR A 378 31.87 19.17 19.69
CA THR A 378 31.40 20.55 19.55
C THR A 378 29.97 20.74 20.02
N ARG A 379 29.23 19.64 20.25
CA ARG A 379 27.78 19.61 20.52
C ARG A 379 26.94 20.34 19.47
N LYS A 380 27.43 20.39 18.22
CA LYS A 380 26.75 21.02 17.10
C LYS A 380 26.11 19.98 16.20
N TRP A 381 24.98 20.36 15.61
CA TRP A 381 24.28 19.57 14.62
C TRP A 381 24.64 20.06 13.21
N THR A 382 24.94 19.13 12.31
CA THR A 382 25.16 19.39 10.88
C THR A 382 24.29 18.46 10.05
N PHE A 383 23.96 18.83 8.81
CA PHE A 383 23.31 17.91 7.89
C PHE A 383 24.11 16.60 7.78
N ARG A 384 23.42 15.47 7.82
CA ARG A 384 24.04 14.14 7.68
C ARG A 384 24.56 13.88 6.27
N LEU A 385 24.07 14.64 5.28
CA LEU A 385 24.46 14.56 3.88
C LEU A 385 25.20 15.83 3.42
N GLY A 386 26.27 15.65 2.64
CA GLY A 386 27.03 16.73 2.01
C GLY A 386 26.18 17.62 1.09
N HIS A 387 26.70 18.81 0.76
CA HIS A 387 26.03 19.65 -0.24
C HIS A 387 26.26 19.08 -1.64
N ASP A 388 25.31 19.31 -2.54
CA ASP A 388 25.43 18.96 -3.96
C ASP A 388 25.25 20.22 -4.83
N ASP A 389 26.37 20.76 -5.30
CA ASP A 389 26.36 21.95 -6.14
C ASP A 389 25.93 21.66 -7.59
N THR A 390 25.81 20.38 -7.98
CA THR A 390 25.45 19.98 -9.34
C THR A 390 23.97 20.16 -9.59
N PHE A 391 23.10 19.85 -8.61
CA PHE A 391 21.64 19.98 -8.75
C PHE A 391 21.21 21.40 -9.16
N THR A 392 21.74 22.43 -8.50
CA THR A 392 21.39 23.82 -8.79
C THR A 392 21.91 24.27 -10.17
N LYS A 393 23.02 23.69 -10.63
CA LYS A 393 23.60 23.97 -11.95
C LYS A 393 22.85 23.26 -13.08
N ARG A 394 22.46 22.00 -12.88
CA ARG A 394 21.74 21.17 -13.85
C ARG A 394 20.28 21.59 -13.99
N PHE A 395 19.61 21.93 -12.88
CA PHE A 395 18.15 22.16 -12.85
C PHE A 395 17.78 23.52 -12.21
N PRO A 396 18.20 24.65 -12.80
CA PRO A 396 18.03 25.97 -12.19
C PRO A 396 16.55 26.36 -11.98
N ALA A 397 15.66 25.97 -12.90
CA ALA A 397 14.22 26.27 -12.80
C ALA A 397 13.56 25.54 -11.62
N VAL A 398 13.87 24.25 -11.45
CA VAL A 398 13.31 23.42 -10.36
C VAL A 398 13.95 23.81 -9.04
N ALA A 399 15.25 24.10 -9.01
CA ALA A 399 15.93 24.60 -7.83
C ALA A 399 15.37 25.94 -7.35
N LYS A 400 14.87 26.80 -8.26
CA LYS A 400 14.16 28.03 -7.91
C LYS A 400 12.77 27.75 -7.34
N ALA A 401 12.01 26.83 -7.94
CA ALA A 401 10.66 26.48 -7.51
C ALA A 401 10.60 25.73 -6.17
N THR A 402 11.62 24.92 -5.87
CA THR A 402 11.72 24.09 -4.65
C THR A 402 12.57 24.73 -3.55
N LYS A 403 13.03 25.98 -3.75
CA LYS A 403 13.84 26.68 -2.76
C LYS A 403 13.01 26.98 -1.52
N LEU A 404 13.51 26.63 -0.35
CA LEU A 404 12.90 27.06 0.90
C LEU A 404 12.99 28.58 1.00
N GLU A 405 11.88 29.29 0.80
CA GLU A 405 11.85 30.75 0.86
C GLU A 405 12.13 31.27 2.28
N SER A 406 12.91 32.34 2.36
CA SER A 406 13.02 33.15 3.57
C SER A 406 11.80 34.07 3.61
N ALA A 407 10.78 33.70 4.39
CA ALA A 407 9.80 34.67 4.88
C ALA A 407 10.51 35.80 5.62
#